data_AF-A0A972JXE7-F1
#
_entry.id   AF-A0A972JXE7-F1
#
_cell.length_a   1.000
_cell.length_b   1.000
_cell.length_c   1.000
_cell.angle_alpha   90.00
_cell.angle_beta   90.00
_cell.angle_gamma   90.00
#
_symmetry.space_group_name_H-M   'P 1'
#
loop_
_entity.id
_entity.type
_entity.pdbx_description
1 polymer ?
#
loop_
_entity_poly.entity_id
_entity_poly.type
_entity_poly.pdbx_seq_one_letter_code
_entity_poly.pdbx_strand_id
1 'polypeptide(L)'
;MVGGSDTFIEDLYFYIGPAVLKRDYNVLLVDLSGQGRLPFDGLPMRPDAEVPIETVVDYVLGRSEVDSDRLAAYGISGSGYLVPRSSADRESARPTCALPPSGEPAPQSLAALPSPHMRQSHRTQAHASRVPR
;
A
#
# COMPACT_ATOMS: atom_id res chain seq x y z
N MET A 1 -3.88 -0.51 3.82
CA MET A 1 -4.99 0.37 3.41
C MET A 1 -5.35 1.26 4.58
N VAL A 2 -5.51 2.55 4.33
CA VAL A 2 -5.89 3.57 5.30
C VAL A 2 -7.23 4.18 4.91
N GLY A 3 -8.13 4.29 5.87
CA GLY A 3 -9.50 4.80 5.70
C GLY A 3 -9.63 6.32 5.65
N GLY A 4 -10.86 6.83 5.73
CA GLY A 4 -11.18 8.24 5.95
C GLY A 4 -11.32 8.57 7.45
N SER A 5 -11.84 9.76 7.78
CA SER A 5 -12.12 10.13 9.18
C SER A 5 -13.37 9.44 9.75
N ASP A 6 -14.24 8.95 8.88
CA ASP A 6 -15.53 8.34 9.14
C ASP A 6 -15.56 6.83 8.91
N THR A 7 -14.39 6.21 8.74
CA THR A 7 -14.24 4.77 8.53
C THR A 7 -13.68 4.08 9.77
N PHE A 8 -14.10 2.84 9.97
CA PHE A 8 -13.47 1.87 10.86
C PHE A 8 -12.64 0.87 10.06
N ILE A 9 -11.68 0.22 10.72
CA ILE A 9 -10.84 -0.82 10.12
C ILE A 9 -11.64 -1.92 9.42
N GLU A 10 -12.82 -2.29 9.96
CA GLU A 10 -13.72 -3.28 9.38
C GLU A 10 -14.26 -2.87 8.01
N ASP A 11 -14.53 -1.58 7.79
CA ASP A 11 -15.01 -1.05 6.52
C ASP A 11 -13.99 -1.30 5.41
N LEU A 12 -12.71 -1.17 5.74
CA LEU A 12 -11.59 -1.27 4.79
C LEU A 12 -11.53 -2.67 4.13
N TYR A 13 -12.00 -3.70 4.83
CA TYR A 13 -12.07 -5.04 4.26
C TYR A 13 -13.02 -5.07 3.06
N PHE A 14 -14.19 -4.44 3.17
CA PHE A 14 -15.17 -4.42 2.09
C PHE A 14 -14.74 -3.55 0.91
N TYR A 15 -13.94 -2.50 1.17
CA TYR A 15 -13.40 -1.66 0.10
C TYR A 15 -12.38 -2.39 -0.80
N ILE A 16 -11.46 -3.16 -0.21
CA ILE A 16 -10.31 -3.68 -0.96
C ILE A 16 -9.99 -5.15 -0.74
N GLY A 17 -10.32 -5.71 0.43
CA GLY A 17 -9.86 -7.02 0.91
C GLY A 17 -10.05 -8.14 -0.12
N PRO A 18 -11.28 -8.43 -0.58
CA PRO A 18 -11.50 -9.47 -1.58
C PRO A 18 -10.73 -9.25 -2.89
N ALA A 19 -10.48 -8.00 -3.28
CA ALA A 19 -9.87 -7.66 -4.55
C ALA A 19 -8.34 -7.82 -4.53
N VAL A 20 -7.68 -7.52 -3.41
CA VAL A 20 -6.24 -7.74 -3.22
C VAL A 20 -5.91 -9.21 -2.96
N LEU A 21 -6.75 -9.91 -2.19
CA LEU A 21 -6.58 -11.34 -1.94
C LEU A 21 -6.68 -12.17 -3.23
N LYS A 22 -7.60 -11.80 -4.14
CA LYS A 22 -7.70 -12.40 -5.49
C LYS A 22 -6.48 -12.17 -6.38
N ARG A 23 -5.60 -11.24 -6.00
CA ARG A 23 -4.37 -10.89 -6.72
C ARG A 23 -3.11 -11.35 -5.98
N ASP A 24 -3.25 -12.27 -5.02
CA ASP A 24 -2.14 -12.79 -4.22
C ASP A 24 -1.34 -11.71 -3.47
N TYR A 25 -2.04 -10.66 -3.01
CA TYR A 25 -1.50 -9.65 -2.12
C TYR A 25 -1.87 -9.93 -0.67
N ASN A 26 -0.87 -9.85 0.21
CA ASN A 26 -1.12 -9.61 1.63
C ASN A 26 -1.70 -8.20 1.81
N VAL A 27 -2.62 -8.03 2.76
CA VAL A 27 -3.21 -6.73 3.05
C VAL A 27 -3.19 -6.46 4.55
N LEU A 28 -2.70 -5.29 4.92
CA LEU A 28 -2.83 -4.73 6.26
C LEU A 28 -3.89 -3.63 6.21
N LEU A 29 -4.93 -3.76 7.03
CA LEU A 29 -5.95 -2.74 7.26
C LEU A 29 -5.62 -2.04 8.58
N VAL A 30 -5.78 -0.72 8.63
CA VAL A 30 -5.26 0.07 9.75
C VAL A 30 -6.16 1.28 9.99
N ASP A 31 -6.49 1.51 11.26
CA ASP A 31 -6.94 2.81 11.75
C ASP A 31 -5.71 3.61 12.23
N LEU A 32 -5.56 4.84 11.75
CA LEU A 32 -4.57 5.80 12.25
C LEU A 32 -5.17 6.68 13.34
N SER A 33 -4.32 7.44 14.05
CA SER A 33 -4.77 8.45 15.01
C SER A 33 -5.84 9.36 14.37
N GLY A 34 -7.02 9.45 15.00
CA GLY A 34 -8.17 10.15 14.42
C GLY A 34 -9.20 9.28 13.68
N GLN A 35 -8.96 7.97 13.51
CA GLN A 35 -9.82 7.05 12.75
C GLN A 35 -10.40 5.93 13.62
N GLY A 36 -11.53 5.38 13.18
CA GLY A 36 -12.24 4.30 13.85
C GLY A 36 -12.49 4.57 15.34
N ARG A 37 -12.08 3.63 16.19
CA ARG A 37 -12.23 3.75 17.65
C ARG A 37 -11.16 4.64 18.31
N LEU A 38 -10.02 4.87 17.65
CA LEU A 38 -8.84 5.48 18.27
C LEU A 38 -9.07 6.88 18.90
N PRO A 39 -9.93 7.76 18.37
CA PRO A 39 -10.31 9.00 19.06
C PRO A 39 -10.91 8.79 20.45
N PHE A 40 -11.69 7.72 20.64
CA PHE A 40 -12.29 7.36 21.93
C PHE A 40 -11.28 6.75 22.90
N ASP A 41 -10.15 6.26 22.38
CA ASP A 41 -9.03 5.71 23.15
C ASP A 41 -7.91 6.75 23.41
N GLY A 42 -8.18 8.03 23.17
CA GLY A 42 -7.24 9.12 23.45
C GLY A 42 -6.21 9.38 22.34
N LEU A 43 -6.45 8.85 21.13
CA LEU A 43 -5.63 9.09 19.95
C LEU A 43 -6.43 9.91 18.92
N PRO A 44 -6.59 11.23 19.13
CA PRO A 44 -7.33 12.10 18.22
C PRO A 44 -6.61 12.29 16.88
N MET A 45 -7.31 12.87 15.92
CA MET A 45 -6.71 13.31 14.66
C MET A 45 -5.58 14.28 14.94
N ARG A 46 -4.46 14.09 14.23
CA ARG A 46 -3.26 14.90 14.39
C ARG A 46 -2.82 15.46 13.04
N PRO A 47 -2.25 16.68 13.02
CA PRO A 47 -1.90 17.38 11.77
C PRO A 47 -0.75 16.69 11.02
N ASP A 48 0.12 15.98 11.74
CA ASP A 48 1.29 15.23 11.29
C ASP A 48 0.93 13.74 11.03
N ALA A 49 -0.07 13.51 10.19
CA ALA A 49 -0.54 12.16 9.84
C ALA A 49 0.54 11.27 9.16
N GLU A 50 1.63 11.85 8.70
CA GLU A 50 2.82 11.16 8.20
C GLU A 50 3.43 10.27 9.28
N VAL A 51 3.51 10.76 10.52
CA VAL A 51 4.14 10.03 11.63
C VAL A 51 3.49 8.66 11.87
N PRO A 52 2.15 8.54 12.04
CA PRO A 52 1.52 7.23 12.19
C PRO A 52 1.57 6.40 10.90
N ILE A 53 1.57 7.01 9.70
CA ILE A 53 1.73 6.27 8.45
C ILE A 53 3.13 5.65 8.36
N GLU A 54 4.18 6.41 8.67
CA GLU A 54 5.56 5.93 8.68
C GLU A 54 5.77 4.83 9.71
N THR A 55 5.20 4.99 10.91
CA THR A 55 5.23 3.95 11.95
C THR A 55 4.65 2.62 11.44
N VAL A 56 3.54 2.68 10.70
CA VAL A 56 2.91 1.49 10.11
C VAL A 56 3.79 0.90 9.00
N VAL A 57 4.38 1.73 8.14
CA VAL A 57 5.29 1.28 7.07
C VAL A 57 6.50 0.59 7.67
N ASP A 58 7.14 1.17 8.68
CA ASP A 58 8.32 0.61 9.33
C ASP A 58 7.98 -0.70 10.06
N TYR A 59 6.82 -0.79 10.70
CA TYR A 59 6.30 -2.05 11.25
C TYR A 59 6.16 -3.13 10.18
N VAL A 60 5.60 -2.80 9.02
CA VAL A 60 5.42 -3.74 7.90
C VAL A 60 6.77 -4.17 7.32
N LEU A 61 7.70 -3.24 7.13
CA LEU A 61 9.05 -3.52 6.61
C LEU A 61 9.90 -4.36 7.57
N GLY A 62 9.59 -4.35 8.87
CA GLY A 62 10.23 -5.22 9.85
C GLY A 62 9.81 -6.71 9.78
N ARG A 63 8.83 -7.07 8.94
CA ARG A 63 8.31 -8.43 8.83
C ARG A 63 9.05 -9.22 7.75
N SER A 64 9.53 -10.41 8.10
CA SER A 64 10.30 -11.29 7.20
C SER A 64 9.55 -11.74 5.94
N GLU A 65 8.23 -11.80 6.00
CA GLU A 65 7.35 -12.23 4.90
C GLU A 65 6.96 -11.09 3.94
N VAL A 66 7.44 -9.88 4.18
CA VAL A 66 7.14 -8.71 3.35
C VAL A 66 8.26 -8.48 2.34
N ASP A 67 7.90 -8.48 1.06
CA ASP A 67 8.79 -8.03 -0.01
C ASP A 67 8.77 -6.50 -0.08
N SER A 68 9.85 -5.86 0.40
CA SER A 68 9.95 -4.40 0.47
C SER A 68 9.85 -3.71 -0.88
N ASP A 69 10.22 -4.38 -1.98
CA ASP A 69 10.19 -3.81 -3.33
C ASP A 69 8.78 -3.86 -3.95
N ARG A 70 7.86 -4.54 -3.28
CA ARG A 70 6.46 -4.71 -3.70
C ARG A 70 5.46 -4.19 -2.68
N LEU A 71 5.92 -3.40 -1.71
CA LEU A 71 5.05 -2.72 -0.76
C LEU A 71 4.30 -1.59 -1.46
N ALA A 72 2.99 -1.51 -1.21
CA ALA A 72 2.14 -0.42 -1.67
C ALA A 72 1.26 0.08 -0.51
N ALA A 73 1.18 1.40 -0.37
CA ALA A 73 0.21 2.06 0.50
C ALA A 73 -0.99 2.53 -0.31
N TYR A 74 -2.19 2.38 0.26
CA TYR A 74 -3.47 2.72 -0.37
C TYR A 74 -4.35 3.47 0.62
N GLY A 75 -4.77 4.68 0.25
CA GLY A 75 -5.61 5.54 1.06
C GLY A 75 -6.92 5.90 0.34
N ILE A 76 -8.03 5.91 1.07
CA ILE A 76 -9.34 6.36 0.57
C ILE A 76 -9.76 7.67 1.23
N SER A 77 -10.62 8.43 0.55
CA SER A 77 -11.14 9.71 1.06
C SER A 77 -10.00 10.65 1.49
N GLY A 78 -10.03 11.18 2.72
CA GLY A 78 -8.96 12.02 3.27
C GLY A 78 -7.56 11.38 3.21
N SER A 79 -7.46 10.07 3.37
CA SER A 79 -6.16 9.38 3.28
C SER A 79 -5.65 9.21 1.87
N GLY A 80 -6.48 9.46 0.85
CA GLY A 80 -6.02 9.63 -0.53
C GLY A 80 -5.05 10.80 -0.69
N TYR A 81 -5.12 11.80 0.20
CA TYR A 81 -4.16 12.88 0.31
C TYR A 81 -3.01 12.58 1.28
N LEU A 82 -3.30 11.98 2.44
CA LEU A 82 -2.29 11.76 3.50
C LEU A 82 -1.24 10.71 3.11
N VAL A 83 -1.64 9.64 2.43
CA VAL A 83 -0.73 8.56 1.99
C VAL A 83 0.33 9.01 0.97
N PRO A 84 -0.01 9.76 -0.10
CA PRO A 84 1.01 10.30 -0.99
C PRO A 84 1.83 11.41 -0.32
N ARG A 85 1.21 12.22 0.56
CA ARG A 85 1.91 13.25 1.35
C ARG A 85 3.03 12.63 2.19
N SER A 86 2.76 11.56 2.92
CA SER A 86 3.77 10.85 3.72
C SER A 86 4.87 10.17 2.89
N SER A 87 4.67 10.02 1.58
CA SER A 87 5.65 9.42 0.69
C SER A 87 6.57 10.46 0.06
N ALA A 88 6.09 11.71 -0.08
CA ALA A 88 6.88 12.82 -0.61
C ALA A 88 8.01 13.24 0.35
N ASP A 89 7.80 13.03 1.66
CA ASP A 89 8.76 13.39 2.70
C ASP A 89 9.84 12.32 2.94
N ARG A 90 9.78 11.15 2.26
CA ARG A 90 10.80 10.07 2.35
C ARG A 90 11.77 10.10 1.17
N GLU A 91 13.06 10.08 1.48
CA GLU A 91 14.17 10.05 0.49
C GLU A 91 14.19 8.76 -0.36
N SER A 92 13.61 7.66 0.14
CA SER A 92 13.45 6.41 -0.61
C SER A 92 12.01 6.28 -1.15
N ALA A 93 11.73 6.87 -2.31
CA ALA A 93 10.43 6.75 -2.97
C ALA A 93 10.13 5.28 -3.35
N ARG A 94 9.41 4.56 -2.47
CA ARG A 94 8.83 3.23 -2.73
C ARG A 94 7.43 3.38 -3.34
N PRO A 95 6.87 2.35 -4.01
CA PRO A 95 5.61 2.50 -4.74
C PRO A 95 4.46 2.90 -3.80
N THR A 96 3.92 4.10 -4.00
CA THR A 96 2.73 4.59 -3.29
C THR A 96 1.55 4.61 -4.25
N CYS A 97 0.47 3.91 -3.92
CA CYS A 97 -0.73 3.86 -4.75
C CYS A 97 -1.87 4.60 -4.05
N ALA A 98 -1.92 5.92 -4.18
CA ALA A 98 -3.00 6.75 -3.63
C ALA A 98 -4.17 6.86 -4.62
N LEU A 99 -5.43 6.82 -4.13
CA LEU A 99 -6.54 7.34 -4.92
C LEU A 99 -6.66 8.85 -4.75
N PRO A 100 -7.05 9.59 -5.81
CA PRO A 100 -7.49 10.96 -5.65
C PRO A 100 -8.75 11.01 -4.76
N PRO A 101 -8.94 12.08 -3.97
CA PRO A 101 -10.18 12.27 -3.24
C PRO A 101 -11.35 12.34 -4.24
N SER A 102 -12.26 11.36 -4.14
CA SER A 102 -13.51 11.20 -4.89
C SER A 102 -13.40 11.08 -6.44
N GLY A 103 -13.67 9.88 -6.97
CA GLY A 103 -14.07 9.73 -8.38
C GLY A 103 -13.81 8.37 -9.04
N GLU A 104 -12.79 7.62 -8.63
CA GLU A 104 -12.39 6.39 -9.32
C GLU A 104 -12.86 5.11 -8.60
N PRO A 105 -13.49 4.14 -9.30
CA PRO A 105 -13.85 2.86 -8.73
C PRO A 105 -12.61 2.02 -8.36
N ALA A 106 -12.62 1.47 -7.15
CA ALA A 106 -11.58 0.57 -6.60
C ALA A 106 -10.91 -0.42 -7.59
N PRO A 107 -11.62 -1.09 -8.54
CA PRO A 107 -10.97 -1.97 -9.51
C PRO A 107 -9.94 -1.29 -10.43
N GLN A 108 -10.09 -0.01 -10.77
CA GLN A 108 -9.14 0.73 -11.62
C GLN A 108 -7.87 1.09 -10.85
N SER A 109 -8.00 1.49 -9.59
CA SER A 109 -6.84 1.80 -8.73
C SER A 109 -6.05 0.56 -8.33
N LEU A 110 -6.69 -0.62 -8.25
CA LEU A 110 -5.95 -1.88 -8.08
C LEU A 110 -5.11 -2.28 -9.29
N ALA A 111 -5.43 -1.79 -10.50
CA ALA A 111 -4.59 -2.03 -11.68
C ALA A 111 -3.24 -1.30 -11.59
N ALA A 112 -3.14 -0.26 -10.75
CA ALA A 112 -1.91 0.46 -10.49
C ALA A 112 -1.02 -0.20 -9.43
N LEU A 113 -1.51 -1.24 -8.72
CA LEU A 113 -0.66 -2.03 -7.84
C LEU A 113 0.37 -2.80 -8.69
N PRO A 114 1.60 -3.01 -8.18
CA PRO A 114 2.58 -3.84 -8.88
C PRO A 114 2.00 -5.21 -9.22
N SER A 115 2.42 -5.84 -10.33
CA SER A 115 1.97 -7.21 -10.61
C SER A 115 2.71 -8.23 -9.73
N PRO A 116 2.06 -9.31 -9.25
CA PRO A 116 2.73 -10.30 -8.41
C PRO A 116 3.90 -11.03 -9.06
N HIS A 117 3.90 -11.07 -10.39
CA HIS A 117 4.85 -11.82 -11.20
C HIS A 117 5.91 -10.95 -11.88
N MET A 118 6.03 -9.66 -11.54
CA MET A 118 6.94 -8.77 -12.25
C MET A 118 8.39 -8.87 -11.74
N ARG A 119 9.03 -10.02 -12.00
CA ARG A 119 10.45 -10.02 -12.37
C ARG A 119 10.54 -10.12 -13.88
N GLN A 120 10.63 -8.98 -14.57
CA GLN A 120 11.46 -8.95 -15.77
C GLN A 120 12.91 -8.77 -15.32
N SER A 121 13.55 -9.85 -14.90
CA SER A 121 15.01 -9.91 -14.80
C SER A 121 15.53 -10.85 -15.88
N HIS A 122 15.92 -10.23 -17.00
CA HIS A 122 16.80 -10.73 -18.06
C HIS A 122 16.50 -12.12 -18.64
N ARG A 123 15.77 -12.14 -19.77
CA ARG A 123 16.04 -13.15 -20.80
C ARG A 123 17.44 -12.89 -21.37
N THR A 124 18.46 -13.46 -20.74
CA THR A 124 19.70 -13.75 -21.46
C THR A 124 19.43 -15.02 -22.26
N GLN A 125 18.96 -14.87 -23.51
CA GLN A 125 19.09 -15.95 -24.47
C GLN A 125 20.59 -16.14 -24.73
N ALA A 126 21.22 -17.07 -24.02
CA ALA A 126 22.52 -17.58 -24.43
C ALA A 126 22.30 -18.48 -25.65
N HIS A 127 22.38 -17.89 -26.84
CA HIS A 127 22.75 -18.62 -28.04
C HIS A 127 24.28 -18.67 -28.13
N ALA A 128 24.84 -19.85 -27.92
CA ALA A 128 26.15 -20.25 -28.44
C ALA A 128 26.09 -21.76 -28.68
N SER A 129 25.65 -22.16 -29.88
CA SER A 129 26.50 -22.79 -30.88
C SER A 129 27.21 -24.06 -30.39
N ARG A 130 26.72 -25.20 -30.87
CA ARG A 130 27.51 -26.43 -31.03
C ARG A 130 28.86 -26.10 -31.63
N VAL A 131 29.94 -26.66 -31.07
CA VAL A 131 31.21 -26.89 -31.76
C VAL A 131 31.68 -28.31 -31.41
N PRO A 132 32.26 -29.08 -32.35
CA PRO A 132 32.18 -30.54 -32.38
C PRO A 132 33.45 -31.28 -31.93
N ARG A 133 33.23 -32.59 -31.67
CA ARG A 133 34.15 -33.72 -31.42
C ARG A 133 34.87 -33.75 -30.07
#